data_AF-A0A919SC77-F1
#
_entry.id   AF-A0A919SC77-F1
#
_cell.length_a   1.000
_cell.length_b   1.000
_cell.length_c   1.000
_cell.angle_alpha   90.00
_cell.angle_beta   90.00
_cell.angle_gamma   90.00
#
_symmetry.space_group_name_H-M   'P 1'
#
loop_
_entity.id
_entity.type
_entity.pdbx_description
1 polymer ?
#
loop_
_entity_poly.entity_id
_entity_poly.type
_entity_poly.pdbx_seq_one_letter_code
_entity_poly.pdbx_strand_id
1 'polypeptide(L)' 'MRLHVAPVVLGRGERLFDGIPPVRLEQLSGRPASLVTHLTYRMLPPD' A
#
# COMPACT_ATOMS: atom_id res chain seq x y z
N MET A 1 -2.68 4.23 -7.04
CA MET A 1 -2.56 4.24 -5.57
C MET A 1 -1.11 4.47 -5.18
N ARG A 2 -0.85 5.30 -4.16
CA ARG A 2 0.51 5.54 -3.62
C ARG A 2 0.52 5.19 -2.14
N LEU A 3 1.38 4.25 -1.75
CA LEU A 3 1.54 3.80 -0.36
C LEU A 3 2.88 4.29 0.18
N HIS A 4 2.89 4.71 1.44
CA HIS A 4 4.09 5.00 2.20
C HIS A 4 4.18 4.00 3.35
N VAL A 5 5.18 3.12 3.29
CA VAL A 5 5.40 2.11 4.33
C VAL A 5 6.50 2.61 5.26
N ALA A 6 6.13 2.92 6.50
CA ALA A 6 7.07 3.30 7.55
C ALA A 6 7.62 2.04 8.25
N PRO A 7 8.91 2.02 8.68
CA PRO A 7 9.53 0.89 9.34
C PRO A 7 9.16 0.84 10.83
N VAL A 8 7.86 0.79 11.14
CA VAL A 8 7.34 0.75 12.52
C VAL A 8 6.30 -0.36 12.66
N VAL A 9 6.27 -0.99 13.84
CA VAL A 9 5.22 -1.95 14.20
C VAL A 9 4.26 -1.26 15.16
N LEU A 10 3.04 -1.00 14.70
CA LEU A 10 2.05 -0.22 15.47
C LEU A 10 1.39 -1.02 16.61
N GLY A 11 1.34 -2.35 16.51
CA GLY A 11 0.71 -3.24 17.49
C GLY A 11 -0.82 -3.19 17.57
N ARG A 12 -1.45 -2.07 17.17
CA ARG A 12 -2.91 -1.85 17.06
C ARG A 12 -3.19 -0.56 16.29
N GLY A 13 -4.41 -0.40 15.76
CA GLY A 13 -4.83 0.77 14.99
C GLY A 13 -5.98 0.47 14.03
N GLU A 14 -6.39 1.49 13.30
CA GLU A 14 -7.43 1.36 12.27
C GLU A 14 -6.89 0.61 11.05
N ARG A 15 -7.70 -0.29 10.50
CA ARG A 15 -7.32 -1.09 9.33
C ARG A 15 -7.62 -0.30 8.06
N LEU A 16 -6.58 0.15 7.36
CA LEU A 16 -6.71 1.02 6.18
C LEU A 16 -7.63 0.49 5.07
N PHE A 17 -7.77 -0.84 4.95
CA PHE A 17 -8.56 -1.49 3.89
C PHE A 17 -9.71 -2.34 4.42
N ASP A 18 -10.17 -2.09 5.65
CA ASP A 18 -11.30 -2.85 6.19
C ASP A 18 -12.59 -2.60 5.40
N GLY A 19 -13.37 -3.65 5.19
CA GLY A 19 -14.64 -3.59 4.44
C GLY A 19 -14.51 -3.35 2.93
N ILE A 20 -13.31 -3.34 2.36
CA ILE A 20 -13.10 -3.13 0.91
C ILE A 20 -13.04 -4.48 0.18
N PRO A 21 -13.77 -4.67 -0.94
CA PRO A 21 -13.64 -5.86 -1.78
C PRO A 21 -12.20 -6.08 -2.29
N PRO A 22 -11.83 -7.31 -2.68
CA PRO A 22 -10.51 -7.56 -3.26
C PRO A 22 -10.22 -6.64 -4.45
N VAL A 23 -9.11 -5.91 -4.39
CA VAL A 23 -8.65 -5.05 -5.48
C VAL A 23 -7.41 -5.66 -6.11
N ARG A 24 -7.41 -5.79 -7.43
CA ARG A 24 -6.24 -6.26 -8.19
C ARG A 24 -5.31 -5.07 -8.41
N LEU A 25 -4.07 -5.19 -7.96
CA LEU A 25 -3.05 -4.15 -8.07
C LEU A 25 -1.81 -4.66 -8.82
N GLU A 26 -1.29 -3.84 -9.72
CA GLU A 26 0.03 -4.02 -10.34
C GLU A 26 1.00 -3.02 -9.70
N GLN A 27 2.11 -3.49 -9.15
CA GLN A 27 3.16 -2.61 -8.64
C GLN A 27 3.94 -2.00 -9.80
N LEU A 28 3.92 -0.68 -9.90
CA LEU A 28 4.65 0.05 -10.94
C LEU A 28 6.07 0.43 -10.48
N SER A 29 6.25 0.78 -9.20
CA SER A 29 7.54 1.19 -8.67
C SER A 29 7.65 1.04 -7.16
N GLY A 30 8.89 0.89 -6.69
CA GLY A 30 9.26 0.98 -5.28
C GLY A 30 10.53 1.81 -5.12
N ARG A 31 10.48 2.81 -4.24
CA ARG A 31 11.63 3.70 -3.96
C ARG A 31 11.85 3.80 -2.46
N PRO A 32 12.99 3.33 -1.93
CA PRO A 32 13.34 3.57 -0.54
C PRO A 32 13.64 5.06 -0.32
N ALA A 33 13.28 5.55 0.86
CA ALA A 33 13.71 6.83 1.40
C ALA A 33 14.14 6.63 2.87
N SER A 34 14.73 7.66 3.48
CA SER A 34 15.31 7.56 4.82
C SER A 34 14.31 7.15 5.92
N LEU A 35 13.02 7.46 5.76
CA LEU A 35 11.98 7.20 6.77
C LEU A 35 10.85 6.28 6.30
N VAL A 36 10.73 6.07 4.99
CA VAL A 36 9.62 5.31 4.39
C VAL A 36 10.05 4.66 3.08
N THR A 37 9.35 3.60 2.69
CA THR A 37 9.37 3.11 1.30
C THR A 37 8.15 3.66 0.58
N HIS A 38 8.39 4.36 -0.54
CA HIS A 38 7.33 4.81 -1.43
C HIS A 38 7.00 3.70 -2.43
N LEU A 39 5.73 3.30 -2.51
CA LEU A 39 5.23 2.32 -3.47
C LEU A 39 4.16 2.95 -4.35
N THR A 40 4.22 2.70 -5.66
CA THR A 40 3.19 3.12 -6.61
C THR A 40 2.53 1.90 -7.23
N TYR A 41 1.21 1.85 -7.16
CA TYR A 41 0.38 0.79 -7.73
C TYR A 41 -0.60 1.34 -8.76
N ARG A 42 -0.80 0.57 -9.83
CA ARG A 42 -1.94 0.70 -10.74
C ARG A 42 -3.07 -0.21 -10.26
N MET A 43 -4.30 0.27 -10.31
CA MET A 43 -5.48 -0.58 -10.13
C MET A 43 -5.80 -1.27 -11.43
N LEU A 44 -6.03 -2.58 -11.37
CA LEU A 44 -6.45 -3.37 -12.52
C LEU A 44 -7.99 -3.52 -12.48
N PRO A 45 -8.64 -3.67 -13.65
CA PRO A 45 -10.03 -4.06 -13.71
C PRO A 45 -10.28 -5.38 -12.95
N PRO A 46 -11.48 -5.59 -12.39
CA PRO A 46 -11.92 -6.92 -11.98
C PRO A 46 -11.98 -7.85 -13.21
N ASP A 47 -11.81 -9.15 -12.98
CA ASP A 47 -11.94 -10.18 -14.02
C ASP A 47 -13.37 -10.29 -14.55
#